data_AF-A0A919C5Z2-F1
#
_entry.id   AF-A0A919C5Z2-F1
#
_cell.length_a   1.000
_cell.length_b   1.000
_cell.length_c   1.000
_cell.angle_alpha   90.00
_cell.angle_beta   90.00
_cell.angle_gamma   90.00
#
_symmetry.space_group_name_H-M   'P 1'
#
loop_
_entity.id
_entity.type
_entity.pdbx_description
1 polymer ?
#
loop_
_entity_poly.entity_id
_entity_poly.type
_entity_poly.pdbx_seq_one_letter_code
_entity_poly.pdbx_strand_id
1 'polypeptide(L)'
;MEEKKLNSVENVNVVVENSTKEKVNKVSAKKAKAQAKANNILYKDILVNLNKSTEGLLKTSFGVKKSDIYKEEIFSELSDKEKKVARKKFRNIILSLSESLIQEKDKTRLEKLKKAFLDFYKQVYKVNDFSLSSVCSENMKETNKEILKKALQIIKK
;
A
#
# COMPACT_ATOMS: atom_id res chain seq x y z
N MET A 1 -30.73 50.46 21.86
CA MET A 1 -29.54 50.05 22.62
C MET A 1 -28.36 50.73 21.95
N GLU A 2 -27.58 51.45 22.75
CA GLU A 2 -26.92 52.72 22.43
C GLU A 2 -25.84 52.69 21.34
N GLU A 3 -25.89 53.70 20.46
CA GLU A 3 -24.74 54.22 19.72
C GLU A 3 -23.88 55.11 20.64
N LYS A 4 -22.56 54.91 20.63
CA LYS A 4 -21.59 55.85 21.26
C LYS A 4 -20.63 56.44 20.23
N LYS A 5 -20.94 57.69 19.89
CA LYS A 5 -20.14 58.90 19.60
C LYS A 5 -18.68 58.82 19.09
N LEU A 6 -18.51 59.42 17.91
CA LEU A 6 -17.54 60.43 17.41
C LEU A 6 -16.21 60.77 18.14
N ASN A 7 -15.14 60.74 17.33
CA ASN A 7 -14.06 61.72 17.02
C ASN A 7 -13.45 62.67 18.09
N SER A 8 -12.09 62.75 18.12
CA SER A 8 -11.22 63.96 17.93
C SER A 8 -9.74 63.57 18.19
N VAL A 9 -8.81 63.51 17.21
CA VAL A 9 -7.88 64.54 16.63
C VAL A 9 -6.70 65.00 17.54
N GLU A 10 -5.49 64.69 17.04
CA GLU A 10 -4.14 65.34 17.06
C GLU A 10 -3.20 65.52 18.27
N ASN A 11 -1.93 65.14 17.97
CA ASN A 11 -0.61 65.68 18.39
C ASN A 11 -0.21 65.63 19.88
N VAL A 12 1.01 65.26 20.29
CA VAL A 12 2.32 65.83 19.92
C VAL A 12 3.45 64.82 20.21
N ASN A 13 4.43 64.82 19.31
CA ASN A 13 5.75 64.20 19.34
C ASN A 13 6.62 64.67 20.54
N VAL A 14 7.13 63.76 21.37
CA VAL A 14 8.36 64.01 22.16
C VAL A 14 9.28 62.81 22.07
N VAL A 15 10.28 62.98 21.22
CA VAL A 15 11.53 62.22 21.17
C VAL A 15 12.27 62.38 22.50
N VAL A 16 12.65 61.28 23.14
CA VAL A 16 13.81 61.24 24.03
C VAL A 16 14.64 60.01 23.66
N GLU A 17 15.74 60.27 22.95
CA GLU A 17 16.85 59.36 22.79
C GLU A 17 17.63 59.21 24.11
N ASN A 18 18.03 57.99 24.45
CA ASN A 18 19.35 57.63 24.98
C ASN A 18 19.41 56.10 25.12
N SER A 19 20.02 55.37 24.17
CA SER A 19 21.44 54.99 24.16
C SER A 19 21.79 54.19 25.43
N THR A 20 21.86 52.86 25.34
CA THR A 20 23.16 52.16 25.37
C THR A 20 23.15 50.85 24.57
N LYS A 21 24.28 50.63 23.91
CA LYS A 21 24.61 49.49 23.04
C LYS A 21 25.09 48.31 23.88
N GLU A 22 24.49 47.14 23.74
CA GLU A 22 25.20 45.87 23.92
C GLU A 22 25.00 44.97 22.69
N LYS A 23 26.12 44.79 21.98
CA LYS A 23 26.29 44.02 20.75
C LYS A 23 26.92 42.67 21.13
N VAL A 24 26.12 41.63 21.36
CA VAL A 24 26.51 40.20 21.31
C VAL A 24 25.21 39.41 21.46
N ASN A 25 24.77 38.47 20.62
CA ASN A 25 25.49 37.51 19.80
C ASN A 25 24.52 37.04 18.68
N LYS A 26 24.67 37.55 17.45
CA LYS A 26 23.75 37.32 16.31
C LYS A 26 24.12 36.03 15.54
N VAL A 27 24.31 34.91 16.23
CA VAL A 27 24.73 33.63 15.60
C VAL A 27 23.77 32.46 15.82
N SER A 28 22.76 32.59 16.70
CA SER A 28 21.83 31.49 16.99
C SER A 28 20.53 31.49 16.16
N ALA A 29 20.21 32.57 15.43
CA ALA A 29 18.94 32.64 14.68
C ALA A 29 19.00 32.00 13.27
N LYS A 30 20.20 31.83 12.68
CA LYS A 30 20.35 31.21 11.34
C LYS A 30 20.40 29.68 11.40
N LYS A 31 20.83 29.10 12.54
CA LYS A 31 20.85 27.64 12.77
C LYS A 31 19.47 27.09 13.18
N ALA A 32 18.66 27.88 13.90
CA ALA A 32 17.28 27.53 14.23
C ALA A 32 16.32 27.57 13.02
N LYS A 33 16.54 28.48 12.05
CA LYS A 33 15.74 28.54 10.82
C LYS A 33 16.03 27.41 9.81
N ALA A 34 17.15 26.70 9.97
CA ALA A 34 17.44 25.48 9.20
C ALA A 34 16.81 24.22 9.85
N GLN A 35 16.56 24.23 11.17
CA GLN A 35 15.91 23.11 11.88
C GLN A 35 14.38 23.16 11.83
N ALA A 36 13.76 24.33 11.62
CA ALA A 36 12.30 24.47 11.54
C ALA A 36 11.68 24.10 10.17
N LYS A 37 12.49 23.80 9.14
CA LYS A 37 12.00 23.31 7.83
C LYS A 37 11.84 21.78 7.77
N ALA A 38 11.97 21.07 8.89
CA ALA A 38 12.01 19.62 8.95
C ALA A 38 10.73 18.93 9.49
N ASN A 39 9.60 19.63 9.60
CA ASN A 39 8.42 19.12 10.32
C ASN A 39 7.19 18.79 9.45
N ASN A 40 7.34 18.62 8.14
CA ASN A 40 6.27 18.06 7.32
C ASN A 40 6.78 16.85 6.53
N ILE A 41 7.16 15.80 7.27
CA ILE A 41 7.54 14.53 6.65
C ILE A 41 6.27 13.91 6.08
N LEU A 42 6.20 13.82 4.75
CA LEU A 42 5.05 13.21 4.07
C LEU A 42 5.06 11.70 4.34
N TYR A 43 3.88 11.12 4.55
CA TYR A 43 3.71 9.67 4.72
C TYR A 43 4.45 8.84 3.65
N LYS A 44 4.44 9.30 2.39
CA LYS A 44 5.14 8.65 1.28
C LYS A 44 6.66 8.61 1.51
N ASP A 45 7.26 9.67 2.03
CA ASP A 45 8.70 9.75 2.24
C ASP A 45 9.15 8.85 3.40
N ILE A 46 8.33 8.72 4.45
CA ILE A 46 8.56 7.77 5.55
C ILE A 46 8.63 6.34 5.00
N LEU A 47 7.66 5.97 4.17
CA LEU A 47 7.63 4.63 3.58
C LEU A 47 8.80 4.38 2.64
N VAL A 48 9.11 5.34 1.76
CA VAL A 48 10.23 5.20 0.81
C VAL A 48 11.55 5.04 1.58
N ASN A 49 11.78 5.84 2.61
CA ASN A 49 13.00 5.76 3.41
C ASN A 49 13.12 4.44 4.17
N LEU A 50 12.01 3.96 4.77
CA LEU A 50 11.97 2.65 5.43
C LEU A 50 12.27 1.51 4.43
N ASN A 51 11.68 1.56 3.24
CA ASN A 51 11.90 0.51 2.23
C ASN A 51 13.33 0.49 1.72
N LYS A 52 13.97 1.66 1.57
CA LYS A 52 15.39 1.75 1.21
C LYS A 52 16.29 1.19 2.30
N SER A 53 16.01 1.49 3.57
CA SER A 53 16.86 1.04 4.68
C SER A 53 16.66 -0.43 5.06
N THR A 54 15.57 -1.06 4.60
CA THR A 54 15.21 -2.45 4.95
C THR A 54 15.10 -3.37 3.73
N GLU A 55 15.62 -2.95 2.58
CA GLU A 55 15.57 -3.71 1.33
C GLU A 55 16.19 -5.11 1.51
N GLY A 56 15.39 -6.16 1.24
CA GLY A 56 15.83 -7.55 1.34
C GLY A 56 15.95 -8.12 2.76
N LEU A 57 15.81 -7.30 3.82
CA LEU A 57 15.90 -7.75 5.22
C LEU A 57 14.55 -8.24 5.77
N LEU A 58 13.46 -7.68 5.27
CA LEU A 58 12.13 -8.00 5.75
C LEU A 58 11.61 -9.30 5.13
N LYS A 59 11.11 -10.20 5.97
CA LYS A 59 10.45 -11.46 5.56
C LYS A 59 9.26 -11.23 4.62
N THR A 60 8.67 -10.04 4.63
CA THR A 60 7.55 -9.67 3.78
C THR A 60 7.73 -8.21 3.35
N SER A 61 7.71 -7.91 2.06
CA SER A 61 7.77 -6.53 1.59
C SER A 61 6.51 -5.77 2.04
N PHE A 62 6.65 -4.59 2.65
CA PHE A 62 5.55 -3.72 3.12
C PHE A 62 4.74 -3.10 1.97
N GLY A 63 4.12 -3.92 1.12
CA GLY A 63 3.21 -3.47 0.06
C GLY A 63 3.86 -2.70 -1.09
N VAL A 64 5.19 -2.63 -1.13
CA VAL A 64 5.96 -1.82 -2.10
C VAL A 64 6.12 -2.50 -3.46
N LYS A 65 6.31 -3.83 -3.45
CA LYS A 65 6.31 -4.66 -4.66
C LYS A 65 5.17 -5.66 -4.52
N LYS A 66 4.07 -5.40 -5.20
CA LYS A 66 3.05 -6.45 -5.41
C LYS A 66 3.76 -7.49 -6.29
N SER A 67 3.97 -8.71 -5.78
CA SER A 67 4.28 -9.84 -6.65
C SER A 67 3.10 -9.96 -7.62
N ASP A 68 3.28 -9.42 -8.82
CA ASP A 68 2.19 -9.32 -9.78
C ASP A 68 2.10 -10.65 -10.51
N ILE A 69 1.59 -11.66 -9.78
CA ILE A 69 1.32 -13.01 -10.27
C ILE A 69 0.18 -13.04 -11.30
N TYR A 70 -0.55 -11.94 -11.40
CA TYR A 70 -1.71 -11.77 -12.26
C TYR A 70 -1.33 -11.09 -13.56
N LYS A 71 -1.98 -11.45 -14.67
CA LYS A 71 -1.76 -10.75 -15.93
C LYS A 71 -2.20 -9.30 -15.84
N GLU A 72 -1.48 -8.41 -16.50
CA GLU A 72 -1.77 -6.97 -16.45
C GLU A 72 -3.00 -6.61 -17.30
N GLU A 73 -3.24 -7.36 -18.38
CA GLU A 73 -4.36 -7.18 -19.30
C GLU A 73 -5.73 -7.28 -18.62
N ILE A 74 -5.89 -8.11 -17.58
CA ILE A 74 -7.18 -8.26 -16.86
C ILE A 74 -7.51 -7.05 -15.97
N PHE A 75 -6.59 -6.10 -15.86
CA PHE A 75 -6.71 -4.90 -15.04
C PHE A 75 -6.58 -3.59 -15.82
N SER A 76 -6.46 -3.63 -17.15
CA SER A 76 -6.24 -2.45 -17.99
C SER A 76 -7.35 -1.39 -17.81
N GLU A 77 -8.59 -1.83 -17.66
CA GLU A 77 -9.78 -0.96 -17.55
C GLU A 77 -10.20 -0.66 -16.10
N LEU A 78 -9.49 -1.20 -15.09
CA LEU A 78 -9.89 -1.07 -13.69
C LEU A 78 -9.11 0.05 -12.96
N SER A 79 -9.78 0.77 -12.07
CA SER A 79 -9.14 1.66 -11.11
C SER A 79 -8.36 0.90 -10.03
N ASP A 80 -7.43 1.55 -9.32
CA ASP A 80 -6.65 0.91 -8.26
C ASP A 80 -7.50 0.26 -7.16
N LYS A 81 -8.65 0.86 -6.85
CA LYS A 81 -9.61 0.34 -5.89
C LYS A 81 -10.25 -0.96 -6.41
N GLU A 82 -10.65 -0.98 -7.67
CA GLU A 82 -11.22 -2.16 -8.32
C GLU A 82 -10.19 -3.27 -8.49
N LYS A 83 -8.95 -2.95 -8.87
CA LYS A 83 -7.85 -3.93 -8.91
C LYS A 83 -7.63 -4.59 -7.55
N LYS A 84 -7.79 -3.86 -6.44
CA LYS A 84 -7.70 -4.45 -5.09
C LYS A 84 -8.84 -5.43 -4.81
N VAL A 85 -10.06 -5.06 -5.20
CA VAL A 85 -11.26 -5.91 -5.05
C VAL A 85 -11.16 -7.16 -5.94
N ALA A 86 -10.75 -7.00 -7.20
CA ALA A 86 -10.59 -8.08 -8.16
C ALA A 86 -9.57 -9.12 -7.68
N ARG A 87 -8.38 -8.70 -7.23
CA ARG A 87 -7.38 -9.61 -6.64
C ARG A 87 -7.94 -10.39 -5.44
N LYS A 88 -8.72 -9.73 -4.57
CA LYS A 88 -9.39 -10.40 -3.44
C LYS A 88 -10.38 -11.45 -3.93
N LYS A 89 -11.19 -11.14 -4.96
CA LYS A 89 -12.13 -12.09 -5.55
C LYS A 89 -11.40 -13.27 -6.19
N PHE A 90 -10.35 -13.04 -6.98
CA PHE A 90 -9.57 -14.12 -7.59
C PHE A 90 -8.97 -15.06 -6.55
N ARG A 91 -8.39 -14.51 -5.47
CA ARG A 91 -7.87 -15.33 -4.36
C ARG A 91 -8.94 -16.18 -3.69
N ASN A 92 -10.15 -15.64 -3.52
CA ASN A 92 -11.24 -16.40 -2.90
C ASN A 92 -11.79 -17.48 -3.85
N ILE A 93 -11.92 -17.17 -5.14
CA ILE A 93 -12.40 -18.10 -6.16
C ILE A 93 -11.45 -19.28 -6.31
N ILE A 94 -10.14 -19.03 -6.45
CA ILE A 94 -9.16 -20.12 -6.61
C ILE A 94 -9.12 -21.02 -5.38
N LEU A 95 -9.28 -20.45 -4.18
CA LEU A 95 -9.32 -21.21 -2.94
C LEU A 95 -10.57 -22.08 -2.88
N SER A 96 -11.74 -21.51 -3.17
CA SER A 96 -13.01 -22.25 -3.19
C SER A 96 -13.03 -23.35 -4.26
N LEU A 97 -12.48 -23.09 -5.45
CA LEU A 97 -12.31 -24.11 -6.49
C LEU A 97 -11.37 -25.24 -6.03
N SER A 98 -10.28 -24.88 -5.36
CA SER A 98 -9.31 -25.86 -4.83
C SER A 98 -9.92 -26.75 -3.75
N GLU A 99 -10.68 -26.17 -2.82
CA GLU A 99 -11.41 -26.91 -1.79
C GLU A 99 -12.41 -27.87 -2.43
N SER A 100 -13.18 -27.40 -3.40
CA SER A 100 -14.15 -28.21 -4.15
C SER A 100 -13.48 -29.38 -4.87
N LEU A 101 -12.33 -29.13 -5.52
CA LEU A 101 -11.55 -30.17 -6.21
C LEU A 101 -11.05 -31.28 -5.27
N ILE A 102 -10.66 -30.92 -4.05
CA ILE A 102 -10.13 -31.88 -3.07
C ILE A 102 -11.25 -32.72 -2.46
N GLN A 103 -12.43 -32.13 -2.26
CA GLN A 103 -13.56 -32.79 -1.61
C GLN A 103 -14.45 -33.60 -2.56
N GLU A 104 -14.43 -33.30 -3.86
CA GLU A 104 -15.28 -33.94 -4.84
C GLU A 104 -14.88 -35.42 -5.07
N LYS A 105 -15.88 -36.29 -5.03
CA LYS A 105 -15.71 -37.75 -5.24
C LYS A 105 -16.28 -38.20 -6.58
N ASP A 106 -17.24 -37.44 -7.14
CA ASP A 106 -17.84 -37.75 -8.43
C ASP A 106 -16.87 -37.42 -9.57
N LYS A 107 -16.55 -38.42 -10.40
CA LYS A 107 -15.59 -38.27 -11.50
C LYS A 107 -16.05 -37.23 -12.54
N THR A 108 -17.34 -37.17 -12.86
CA THR A 108 -17.88 -36.28 -13.89
C THR A 108 -17.81 -34.82 -13.43
N ARG A 109 -18.16 -34.57 -12.16
CA ARG A 109 -18.05 -33.24 -11.54
C ARG A 109 -16.59 -32.84 -11.36
N LEU A 110 -15.73 -33.77 -10.97
CA LEU A 110 -14.31 -33.53 -10.81
C LEU A 110 -13.66 -33.05 -12.12
N GLU A 111 -13.95 -33.72 -13.25
CA GLU A 111 -13.42 -33.29 -14.55
C GLU A 111 -13.92 -31.89 -14.97
N LYS A 112 -15.19 -31.56 -14.66
CA LYS A 112 -15.72 -30.20 -14.87
C LYS A 112 -14.98 -29.17 -14.01
N LEU A 113 -14.72 -29.48 -12.73
CA LEU A 113 -13.97 -28.62 -11.83
C LEU A 113 -12.52 -28.44 -12.27
N LYS A 114 -11.85 -29.51 -12.73
CA LYS A 114 -10.48 -29.44 -13.27
C LYS A 114 -10.41 -28.50 -14.46
N LYS A 115 -11.34 -28.65 -15.41
CA LYS A 115 -11.42 -27.77 -16.58
C LYS A 115 -11.65 -26.31 -16.17
N ALA A 116 -12.63 -26.06 -15.30
CA ALA A 116 -12.92 -24.72 -14.81
C ALA A 116 -11.73 -24.08 -14.09
N PHE A 117 -11.01 -24.85 -13.27
CA PHE A 117 -9.79 -24.36 -12.63
C PHE A 117 -8.71 -24.01 -13.66
N LEU A 118 -8.45 -24.90 -14.63
CA LEU A 118 -7.41 -24.69 -15.63
C LEU A 118 -7.69 -23.46 -16.51
N ASP A 119 -8.94 -23.29 -16.92
CA ASP A 119 -9.38 -22.13 -17.71
C ASP A 119 -9.21 -20.84 -16.91
N PHE A 120 -9.66 -20.83 -15.66
CA PHE A 120 -9.47 -19.69 -14.76
C PHE A 120 -7.98 -19.39 -14.50
N TYR A 121 -7.19 -20.43 -14.25
CA TYR A 121 -5.75 -20.33 -13.98
C TYR A 121 -5.01 -19.66 -15.14
N LYS A 122 -5.26 -20.13 -16.37
CA LYS A 122 -4.68 -19.57 -17.59
C LYS A 122 -5.12 -18.16 -17.91
N GLN A 123 -6.33 -17.77 -17.54
CA GLN A 123 -6.84 -16.41 -17.78
C GLN A 123 -6.25 -15.40 -16.79
N VAL A 124 -6.11 -15.81 -15.52
CA VAL A 124 -5.82 -14.88 -14.43
C VAL A 124 -4.32 -14.74 -14.15
N TYR A 125 -3.54 -15.82 -14.20
CA TYR A 125 -2.14 -15.81 -13.76
C TYR A 125 -1.15 -15.70 -14.93
N LYS A 126 0.00 -15.05 -14.68
CA LYS A 126 1.08 -14.85 -15.67
C LYS A 126 1.80 -16.15 -15.99
N VAL A 127 2.16 -16.89 -14.95
CA VAL A 127 2.96 -18.12 -15.06
C VAL A 127 2.04 -19.31 -14.90
N ASN A 128 2.08 -20.24 -15.85
CA ASN A 128 1.23 -21.42 -15.90
C ASN A 128 2.03 -22.72 -15.67
N ASP A 129 2.90 -22.72 -14.65
CA ASP A 129 3.82 -23.82 -14.33
C ASP A 129 3.29 -24.78 -13.24
N PHE A 130 2.06 -24.53 -12.76
CA PHE A 130 1.43 -25.25 -11.64
C PHE A 130 2.25 -25.22 -10.34
N SER A 131 3.13 -24.22 -10.19
CA SER A 131 3.85 -23.96 -8.93
C SER A 131 2.94 -23.24 -7.93
N LEU A 132 3.19 -23.42 -6.63
CA LEU A 132 2.47 -22.65 -5.61
C LEU A 132 2.72 -21.14 -5.76
N SER A 133 3.94 -20.74 -6.15
CA SER A 133 4.32 -19.34 -6.40
C SER A 133 3.54 -18.69 -7.55
N SER A 134 3.05 -19.46 -8.50
CA SER A 134 2.24 -18.93 -9.61
C SER A 134 0.84 -18.48 -9.20
N VAL A 135 0.27 -19.09 -8.15
CA VAL A 135 -1.10 -18.82 -7.68
C VAL A 135 -1.17 -18.06 -6.36
N CYS A 136 -0.08 -18.05 -5.61
CA CYS A 136 -0.08 -17.65 -4.21
C CYS A 136 1.14 -16.77 -3.87
N SER A 137 0.89 -15.70 -3.12
CA SER A 137 1.95 -14.90 -2.50
C SER A 137 2.50 -15.59 -1.26
N GLU A 138 3.76 -15.32 -0.95
CA GLU A 138 4.45 -15.82 0.24
C GLU A 138 3.69 -15.60 1.56
N ASN A 139 2.94 -14.49 1.67
CA ASN A 139 2.24 -14.06 2.89
C ASN A 139 0.88 -14.74 3.12
N MET A 140 0.50 -15.74 2.32
CA MET A 140 -0.75 -16.48 2.51
C MET A 140 -0.65 -17.44 3.71
N LYS A 141 -1.78 -17.70 4.38
CA LYS A 141 -1.85 -18.68 5.48
C LYS A 141 -1.41 -20.07 5.00
N GLU A 142 -0.69 -20.78 5.85
CA GLU A 142 -0.15 -22.11 5.52
C GLU A 142 -1.24 -23.12 5.16
N THR A 143 -2.36 -23.11 5.89
CA THR A 143 -3.54 -23.94 5.59
C THR A 143 -4.03 -23.77 4.15
N ASN A 144 -4.02 -22.52 3.64
CA ASN A 144 -4.50 -22.24 2.30
C ASN A 144 -3.44 -22.60 1.25
N LYS A 145 -2.15 -22.48 1.59
CA LYS A 145 -1.05 -22.97 0.75
C LYS A 145 -1.12 -24.48 0.56
N GLU A 146 -1.42 -25.23 1.62
CA GLU A 146 -1.61 -26.68 1.55
C GLU A 146 -2.78 -27.08 0.65
N ILE A 147 -3.93 -26.39 0.76
CA ILE A 147 -5.09 -26.59 -0.11
C ILE A 147 -4.69 -26.38 -1.57
N LEU A 148 -4.05 -25.25 -1.87
CA LEU A 148 -3.61 -24.94 -3.24
C LEU A 148 -2.61 -25.98 -3.76
N LYS A 149 -1.65 -26.41 -2.93
CA LYS A 149 -0.66 -27.42 -3.30
C LYS A 149 -1.33 -28.76 -3.65
N LYS A 150 -2.31 -29.20 -2.86
CA LYS A 150 -3.08 -30.42 -3.13
C LYS A 150 -3.89 -30.31 -4.42
N ALA A 151 -4.59 -29.20 -4.63
CA ALA A 151 -5.37 -28.97 -5.85
C ALA A 151 -4.49 -28.94 -7.11
N LEU A 152 -3.35 -28.25 -7.06
CA LEU A 152 -2.38 -28.23 -8.18
C LEU A 152 -1.85 -29.63 -8.51
N GLN A 153 -1.63 -30.49 -7.50
CA GLN A 153 -1.24 -31.88 -7.73
C GLN A 153 -2.35 -32.71 -8.38
N ILE A 154 -3.62 -32.46 -8.05
CA ILE A 154 -4.76 -33.15 -8.68
C ILE A 154 -4.91 -32.76 -10.15
N ILE A 155 -4.64 -31.50 -10.50
CA ILE A 155 -4.79 -30.99 -11.87
C ILE A 155 -3.60 -31.37 -12.75
N LYS A 156 -2.40 -31.48 -12.16
CA LYS A 156 -1.19 -31.90 -12.87
C LYS A 156 -1.21 -33.39 -13.26
N LYS A 157 -1.97 -34.20 -12.54
CA LYS A 157 -2.14 -35.64 -12.80
C LYS A 157 -3.22 -35.91 -13.84
#